data_AF-T0M0L6-F1
#
_entry.id   AF-T0M0L6-F1
#
_cell.length_a   1.000
_cell.length_b   1.000
_cell.length_c   1.000
_cell.angle_alpha   90.00
_cell.angle_beta   90.00
_cell.angle_gamma   90.00
#
_symmetry.space_group_name_H-M   'P 1'
#
loop_
_entity.id
_entity.type
_entity.pdbx_description
1 polymer ?
#
loop_
_entity_poly.entity_id
_entity_poly.type
_entity_poly.pdbx_seq_one_letter_code
_entity_poly.pdbx_strand_id
1 'polypeptide(L)'
;MDKLGETKVFVIPKKNSTLNGSLKWKKTMKDFIENTMPYLEEYHQRSNSESGFAADKKMLGWNVAQRRDDRIDNALFCTGVWHNLFNMGRF
;
A
#
# COMPACT_ATOMS: atom_id res chain seq x y z
N MET A 1 12.26 -1.16 -21.30
CA MET A 1 11.55 -2.06 -20.36
C MET A 1 11.20 -1.24 -19.13
N ASP A 2 9.90 -1.05 -18.83
CA ASP A 2 9.47 -0.37 -17.61
C ASP A 2 9.95 -1.18 -16.39
N LYS A 3 10.71 -0.57 -15.47
CA LYS A 3 11.29 -1.22 -14.28
C LYS A 3 10.27 -1.81 -13.30
N LEU A 4 8.98 -1.59 -13.53
CA LEU A 4 7.88 -1.94 -12.63
C LEU A 4 7.21 -3.29 -12.96
N GLY A 5 7.61 -3.96 -14.04
CA GLY A 5 7.04 -5.27 -14.44
C GLY A 5 5.51 -5.25 -14.53
N GLU A 6 4.87 -6.29 -13.98
CA GLU A 6 3.41 -6.48 -13.91
C GLU A 6 2.72 -5.74 -12.74
N THR A 7 3.47 -4.93 -11.98
CA THR A 7 2.91 -4.21 -10.82
C THR A 7 1.86 -3.19 -11.28
N LYS A 8 0.66 -3.26 -10.66
CA LYS A 8 -0.40 -2.25 -10.86
C LYS A 8 -0.01 -0.95 -10.18
N VAL A 9 -0.11 0.14 -10.93
CA VAL A 9 0.28 1.48 -10.47
C VAL A 9 -0.96 2.35 -10.39
N PHE A 10 -1.12 3.06 -9.28
CA PHE A 10 -2.18 4.03 -9.09
C PHE A 10 -1.61 5.46 -9.17
N VAL A 11 -2.37 6.36 -9.77
CA VAL A 11 -2.04 7.78 -9.95
C VAL A 11 -3.29 8.59 -9.64
N ILE A 12 -3.21 9.41 -8.59
CA ILE A 12 -4.21 10.45 -8.34
C ILE A 12 -3.70 11.76 -8.95
N PRO A 13 -4.32 12.27 -10.02
CA PRO A 13 -3.89 13.52 -10.64
C PRO A 13 -4.05 14.68 -9.65
N LYS A 14 -2.99 15.49 -9.50
CA LYS A 14 -3.09 16.79 -8.86
C LYS A 14 -3.63 17.82 -9.84
N LYS A 15 -4.19 18.92 -9.33
CA LYS A 15 -4.59 20.06 -10.16
C LYS A 15 -3.43 20.47 -11.08
N ASN A 16 -3.73 20.69 -12.36
CA ASN A 16 -2.78 21.06 -13.43
C ASN A 16 -1.71 20.00 -13.76
N SER A 17 -1.96 18.71 -13.49
CA SER A 17 -1.03 17.65 -13.90
C SER A 17 -0.95 17.54 -15.43
N THR A 18 0.25 17.60 -15.99
CA THR A 18 0.49 17.38 -17.42
C THR A 18 0.69 15.90 -17.71
N LEU A 19 0.04 15.39 -18.75
CA LEU A 19 0.15 14.00 -19.22
C LEU A 19 1.38 13.78 -20.13
N ASN A 20 2.55 14.22 -19.65
CA ASN A 20 3.81 13.95 -20.32
C ASN A 20 4.42 12.64 -19.81
N GLY A 21 4.81 11.76 -20.74
CA GLY A 21 5.44 10.48 -20.41
C GLY A 21 5.00 9.32 -21.30
N SER A 22 5.39 8.12 -20.87
CA SER A 22 5.13 6.87 -21.59
C SER A 22 3.64 6.55 -21.72
N LEU A 23 3.30 5.69 -22.69
CA LEU A 23 1.93 5.24 -22.94
C LEU A 23 1.28 4.59 -21.70
N LYS A 24 2.09 3.97 -20.81
CA LYS A 24 1.62 3.35 -19.58
C LYS A 24 0.93 4.37 -18.66
N TRP A 25 1.54 5.53 -18.44
CA TRP A 25 0.96 6.60 -17.62
C TRP A 25 -0.33 7.16 -18.21
N LYS A 26 -0.38 7.31 -19.54
CA LYS A 26 -1.59 7.75 -20.24
C LYS A 26 -2.72 6.74 -20.09
N LYS A 27 -2.42 5.43 -20.17
CA LYS A 27 -3.39 4.36 -19.92
C LYS A 27 -3.88 4.35 -18.48
N THR A 28 -2.99 4.49 -17.50
CA THR A 28 -3.38 4.57 -16.08
C THR A 28 -4.29 5.78 -15.79
N MET A 29 -4.01 6.93 -16.40
CA MET A 29 -4.89 8.10 -16.25
C MET A 29 -6.22 7.89 -16.96
N LYS A 30 -6.22 7.26 -18.14
CA LYS A 30 -7.45 6.92 -18.86
C LYS A 30 -8.32 5.99 -18.02
N ASP A 31 -7.74 4.97 -17.39
CA ASP A 31 -8.45 4.05 -16.48
C ASP A 31 -9.04 4.77 -15.26
N PHE A 32 -8.31 5.72 -14.67
CA PHE A 32 -8.86 6.57 -13.60
C PHE A 32 -10.08 7.39 -14.05
N ILE A 33 -10.06 7.94 -15.27
CA ILE A 33 -11.18 8.74 -15.80
C ILE A 33 -12.37 7.85 -16.15
N GLU A 34 -12.14 6.72 -16.81
CA GLU A 34 -13.21 5.81 -17.26
C GLU A 34 -13.84 5.03 -16.10
N ASN A 35 -13.04 4.66 -15.09
CA ASN A 35 -13.45 3.80 -13.97
C ASN A 35 -13.18 4.46 -12.61
N THR A 36 -13.54 5.74 -12.45
CA THR A 36 -13.15 6.55 -11.27
C THR A 36 -13.50 5.92 -9.92
N MET A 37 -14.73 5.44 -9.74
CA MET A 37 -15.17 4.89 -8.45
C MET A 37 -14.46 3.57 -8.09
N PRO A 38 -14.44 2.54 -8.97
CA PRO A 38 -13.67 1.32 -8.72
C PRO A 38 -12.18 1.59 -8.50
N TYR A 39 -11.60 2.52 -9.26
CA TYR A 39 -10.20 2.89 -9.15
C TYR A 39 -9.86 3.48 -7.78
N LEU A 40 -10.70 4.40 -7.30
CA LEU A 40 -10.54 5.02 -5.98
C LEU A 40 -10.74 4.01 -4.85
N GLU A 41 -11.69 3.10 -4.97
CA GLU A 41 -11.92 2.04 -3.98
C GLU A 41 -10.66 1.17 -3.80
N GLU A 42 -10.10 0.67 -4.89
CA GLU A 42 -8.89 -0.15 -4.86
C GLU A 42 -7.67 0.65 -4.36
N TYR A 43 -7.55 1.91 -4.78
CA TYR A 43 -6.53 2.81 -4.25
C TYR A 43 -6.64 2.98 -2.73
N HIS A 44 -7.86 3.20 -2.21
CA HIS A 44 -8.09 3.39 -0.78
C HIS A 44 -7.83 2.12 0.04
N GLN A 45 -8.16 0.93 -0.48
CA GLN A 45 -7.80 -0.34 0.17
C GLN A 45 -6.28 -0.50 0.32
N ARG A 46 -5.52 -0.18 -0.73
CA ARG A 46 -4.05 -0.17 -0.67
C ARG A 46 -3.53 0.87 0.31
N SER A 47 -4.03 2.12 0.22
CA SER A 47 -3.61 3.22 1.09
C SER A 47 -3.89 2.92 2.57
N ASN A 48 -5.00 2.25 2.87
CA ASN A 48 -5.33 1.82 4.22
C ASN A 48 -4.35 0.75 4.72
N SER A 49 -4.05 -0.24 3.89
CA SER A 49 -3.07 -1.28 4.20
C SER A 49 -1.69 -0.70 4.51
N GLU A 50 -1.20 0.23 3.68
CA GLU A 50 0.08 0.93 3.90
C GLU A 50 0.09 1.75 5.20
N SER A 51 -1.03 2.39 5.52
CA SER A 51 -1.20 3.16 6.76
C SER A 51 -1.16 2.25 7.98
N GLY A 52 -1.78 1.06 7.91
CA GLY A 52 -1.71 0.03 8.94
C GLY A 52 -0.27 -0.41 9.22
N PHE A 53 0.47 -0.78 8.18
CA PHE A 53 1.88 -1.15 8.32
C PHE A 53 2.76 0.00 8.87
N ALA A 54 2.46 1.25 8.50
CA ALA A 54 3.17 2.39 9.03
C ALA A 54 2.88 2.60 10.53
N ALA A 55 1.65 2.36 10.97
CA ALA A 55 1.29 2.39 12.40
C ALA A 55 2.03 1.29 13.18
N ASP A 56 2.10 0.08 12.63
CA ASP A 56 2.81 -1.05 13.27
C ASP A 56 4.29 -0.77 13.45
N LYS A 57 4.94 -0.22 12.41
CA LYS A 57 6.36 0.18 12.50
C LYS A 57 6.62 1.26 13.55
N LYS A 58 5.67 2.17 13.76
CA LYS A 58 5.76 3.19 14.82
C LYS A 58 5.58 2.57 16.20
N MET A 59 4.70 1.58 16.33
CA MET A 59 4.35 0.96 17.60
C MET A 59 5.37 -0.09 18.07
N LEU A 60 5.84 -0.95 17.16
CA LEU A 60 6.63 -2.14 17.46
C LEU A 60 8.08 -2.05 16.96
N GLY A 61 8.42 -0.96 16.25
CA GLY A 61 9.75 -0.71 15.70
C GLY A 61 9.88 -1.09 14.23
N TRP A 62 10.89 -0.51 13.57
CA TRP A 62 11.10 -0.65 12.13
C TRP A 62 11.77 -1.96 11.71
N ASN A 63 12.54 -2.58 12.60
CA ASN A 63 13.41 -3.70 12.27
C ASN A 63 12.97 -4.97 13.00
N VAL A 64 12.93 -6.09 12.27
CA VAL A 64 12.80 -7.41 12.88
C VAL A 64 14.19 -7.89 13.26
N ALA A 65 14.44 -8.05 14.57
CA ALA A 65 15.75 -8.47 15.08
C ALA A 65 16.08 -9.94 14.80
N GLN A 66 15.06 -10.77 14.53
CA GLN A 66 15.22 -12.19 14.24
C GLN A 66 15.93 -12.41 12.90
N ARG A 67 16.79 -13.42 12.84
CA ARG A 67 17.63 -13.74 11.67
C ARG A 67 17.31 -15.07 10.99
N ARG A 68 16.62 -15.96 11.70
CA ARG A 68 16.20 -17.27 11.18
C ARG A 68 14.78 -17.14 10.64
N ASP A 69 14.51 -17.69 9.46
CA ASP A 69 13.26 -17.49 8.72
C ASP A 69 12.02 -17.83 9.54
N ASP A 70 12.00 -18.98 10.22
CA ASP A 70 10.92 -19.41 11.12
C ASP A 70 10.61 -18.39 12.23
N ARG A 71 11.66 -17.74 12.77
CA ARG A 71 11.53 -16.73 13.83
C ARG A 71 11.13 -15.37 13.28
N ILE A 72 11.52 -15.05 12.05
CA ILE A 72 11.07 -13.84 11.35
C ILE A 72 9.56 -13.93 11.12
N ASP A 73 9.09 -15.05 10.59
CA ASP A 73 7.67 -15.29 10.34
C ASP A 73 6.85 -15.22 11.63
N ASN A 74 7.33 -15.86 12.71
CA ASN A 74 6.67 -15.79 14.01
C ASN A 74 6.64 -14.36 14.58
N ALA A 75 7.73 -13.60 14.46
CA ALA A 75 7.78 -12.21 14.93
C ALA A 75 6.81 -11.31 14.13
N LEU A 76 6.72 -11.49 12.81
CA LEU A 76 5.77 -10.79 11.95
C LEU A 76 4.32 -11.18 12.29
N PHE A 77 4.06 -12.46 12.52
CA PHE A 77 2.74 -12.94 12.93
C PHE A 77 2.31 -12.31 14.26
N CYS A 78 3.19 -12.34 15.27
CA CYS A 78 2.94 -11.71 16.56
C CYS A 78 2.65 -10.21 16.39
N THR A 79 3.41 -9.51 15.55
CA THR A 79 3.19 -8.09 15.23
C THR A 79 1.77 -7.84 14.73
N GLY A 80 1.26 -8.68 13.81
CA GLY A 80 -0.11 -8.60 13.33
C GLY A 80 -1.17 -8.91 14.40
N VAL A 81 -0.90 -9.87 15.29
CA VAL A 81 -1.79 -10.14 16.43
C VAL A 81 -1.84 -8.93 17.37
N TRP A 82 -0.70 -8.34 17.70
CA TRP A 82 -0.63 -7.13 18.52
C TRP A 82 -1.36 -5.95 17.89
N HIS A 83 -1.20 -5.72 16.59
CA HIS A 83 -1.96 -4.70 15.85
C HIS A 83 -3.46 -4.85 16.09
N ASN A 84 -3.99 -6.04 15.86
CA ASN A 84 -5.41 -6.32 16.02
C ASN A 84 -5.86 -6.11 17.47
N LEU A 85 -5.11 -6.65 18.43
CA LEU A 85 -5.44 -6.54 19.86
C LEU A 85 -5.48 -5.07 20.33
N PHE A 86 -4.52 -4.25 19.94
CA PHE A 86 -4.50 -2.82 20.30
C PHE A 86 -5.56 -1.97 19.59
N ASN A 87 -6.08 -2.46 18.47
CA ASN A 87 -7.18 -1.82 17.75
C ASN A 87 -8.56 -2.39 18.11
N MET A 88 -8.64 -3.43 18.95
CA MET A 88 -9.91 -3.88 19.51
C MET A 88 -10.50 -2.79 20.41
N GLY A 89 -11.74 -2.39 20.12
CA GLY A 89 -12.47 -1.39 20.91
C GLY A 89 -12.29 0.07 20.45
N ARG A 90 -11.59 0.32 19.34
CA ARG A 90 -11.53 1.66 18.70
C ARG A 90 -12.74 1.95 17.78
N PHE A 91 -13.90 1.37 18.11
CA PHE A 91 -15.17 1.63 17.43
C PHE A 91 -15.82 2.92 17.97
#